data_AF-A0A522T748-F1
#
_entry.id   AF-A0A522T748-F1
#
_cell.length_a   1.000
_cell.length_b   1.000
_cell.length_c   1.000
_cell.angle_alpha   90.00
_cell.angle_beta   90.00
_cell.angle_gamma   90.00
#
_symmetry.space_group_name_H-M   'P 1'
#
loop_
_entity.id
_entity.type
_entity.pdbx_description
1 polymer ?
#
loop_
_entity_poly.entity_id
_entity_poly.type
_entity_poly.pdbx_seq_one_letter_code
_entity_poly.pdbx_strand_id
1 'polypeptide(L)'
;MKTTVEIADGLLQEAKAVAHEQKITLRELVEDGLRLALEQKRKPKKPFKLKDGSYRGQGMVKDFTWPELRDIIYEGHGGNPLPPDGDDRG
;
A
#
# COMPACT_ATOMS: atom_id res chain seq x y z
N MET A 1 10.28 -24.45 27.77
CA MET A 1 9.12 -25.38 27.66
C MET A 1 9.35 -26.29 26.46
N LYS A 2 8.91 -27.55 26.48
CA LYS A 2 8.90 -28.43 25.30
C LYS A 2 7.49 -28.42 24.70
N THR A 3 7.39 -28.17 23.42
CA THR A 3 6.13 -28.14 22.67
C THR A 3 6.32 -28.97 21.40
N THR A 4 5.29 -29.72 21.02
CA THR A 4 5.23 -30.46 19.75
C THR A 4 4.30 -29.72 18.81
N VAL A 5 4.73 -29.51 17.56
CA VAL A 5 3.97 -28.82 16.52
C VAL A 5 4.07 -29.62 15.23
N GLU A 6 2.95 -29.72 14.50
CA GLU A 6 2.90 -30.33 13.18
C GLU A 6 3.38 -29.31 12.13
N ILE A 7 4.38 -29.67 11.33
CA ILE A 7 5.00 -28.79 10.32
C ILE A 7 5.14 -29.61 9.02
N ALA A 8 4.86 -28.99 7.88
CA ALA A 8 5.09 -29.61 6.57
C ALA A 8 6.58 -29.97 6.39
N ASP A 9 6.85 -31.17 5.84
CA ASP A 9 8.21 -31.70 5.69
C ASP A 9 9.14 -30.76 4.91
N GLY A 10 8.66 -30.16 3.83
CA GLY A 10 9.44 -29.21 3.03
C GLY A 10 9.87 -27.99 3.82
N LEU A 11 8.97 -27.44 4.66
CA LEU A 11 9.28 -26.31 5.51
C LEU A 11 10.28 -26.68 6.62
N LEU A 12 10.17 -27.89 7.18
CA LEU A 12 11.13 -28.39 8.16
C LEU A 12 12.53 -28.56 7.54
N GLN A 13 12.63 -29.04 6.30
CA GLN A 13 13.89 -29.18 5.58
C GLN A 13 14.54 -27.81 5.34
N GLU A 14 13.77 -26.84 4.86
CA GLU A 14 14.25 -25.47 4.65
C GLU A 14 14.72 -24.82 5.96
N ALA A 15 13.93 -24.93 7.02
CA ALA A 15 14.29 -24.38 8.32
C ALA A 15 15.60 -24.98 8.88
N LYS A 16 15.84 -26.29 8.68
CA LYS A 16 17.09 -26.93 9.06
C LYS A 16 18.28 -26.43 8.24
N ALA A 17 18.11 -26.24 6.93
CA ALA A 17 19.16 -25.72 6.07
C ALA A 17 19.57 -24.30 6.49
N VAL A 18 18.59 -23.43 6.75
CA VAL A 18 18.83 -22.06 7.22
C VAL A 18 19.53 -22.05 8.58
N ALA A 19 19.06 -22.86 9.54
CA ALA A 19 19.67 -22.95 10.86
C ALA A 19 21.14 -23.40 10.77
N HIS A 20 21.44 -24.38 9.90
CA HIS A 20 22.80 -24.86 9.65
C HIS A 20 23.69 -23.76 9.05
N GLU A 21 23.21 -23.07 8.00
CA GLU A 21 23.94 -21.98 7.35
C GLU A 21 24.28 -20.85 8.33
N GLN A 22 23.32 -20.48 9.17
CA GLN A 22 23.48 -19.41 10.16
C GLN A 22 24.17 -19.86 11.45
N LYS A 23 24.53 -21.14 11.57
CA LYS A 23 25.17 -21.74 12.75
C LYS A 23 24.34 -21.57 14.03
N ILE A 24 23.03 -21.67 13.91
CA ILE A 24 22.08 -21.64 15.02
C ILE A 24 21.31 -22.97 15.08
N THR A 25 20.60 -23.19 16.18
CA THR A 25 19.71 -24.34 16.34
C THR A 25 18.36 -24.10 15.68
N LEU A 26 17.69 -25.17 15.24
CA LEU A 26 16.30 -25.10 14.78
C LEU A 26 15.38 -24.49 15.85
N ARG A 27 15.68 -24.72 17.12
CA ARG A 27 14.93 -24.15 18.24
C ARG A 27 15.04 -22.63 18.30
N GLU A 28 16.26 -22.08 18.19
CA GLU A 28 16.47 -20.63 18.16
C GLU A 28 15.72 -19.99 17.00
N LEU A 29 15.81 -20.59 15.80
CA LEU A 29 15.08 -20.12 14.63
C LEU A 29 13.55 -20.10 14.86
N VAL A 30 13.01 -21.15 15.49
CA VAL A 30 11.58 -21.24 15.82
C VAL A 30 11.18 -20.20 16.88
N GLU A 31 11.99 -20.01 17.93
CA GLU A 31 11.71 -19.03 18.99
C GLU A 31 11.75 -17.59 18.44
N ASP A 32 12.70 -17.27 17.55
CA ASP A 32 12.81 -15.97 16.91
C ASP A 32 11.65 -15.70 15.94
N GLY A 33 11.29 -16.70 15.11
CA GLY A 33 10.12 -16.61 14.24
C GLY A 33 8.83 -16.38 15.02
N LEU A 34 8.65 -17.07 16.15
CA LEU A 34 7.50 -16.89 17.03
C LEU A 34 7.48 -15.48 17.65
N ARG A 35 8.62 -14.95 18.08
CA ARG A 35 8.73 -13.58 18.62
C ARG A 35 8.31 -12.55 17.57
N LEU A 36 8.84 -12.65 16.35
CA LEU A 36 8.49 -11.77 15.24
C LEU A 36 7.00 -11.83 14.90
N ALA A 37 6.42 -13.03 14.86
CA ALA A 37 4.99 -13.22 14.59
C ALA A 37 4.10 -12.57 15.68
N LEU A 38 4.49 -12.70 16.95
CA LEU A 38 3.77 -12.07 18.07
C LEU A 38 3.88 -10.55 18.03
N GLU A 39 5.06 -10.00 17.73
CA GLU A 39 5.23 -8.55 17.57
C GLU A 39 4.38 -7.99 16.43
N GLN A 40 4.34 -8.66 15.28
CA GLN A 40 3.50 -8.27 14.16
C GLN A 40 2.01 -8.29 14.52
N LYS A 41 1.56 -9.29 15.30
CA LYS A 41 0.17 -9.38 15.75
C LYS A 41 -0.19 -8.36 16.84
N ARG A 42 0.75 -8.02 17.73
CA ARG A 42 0.56 -7.02 18.80
C ARG A 42 0.53 -5.59 18.27
N LYS A 43 1.23 -5.30 17.17
CA LYS A 43 1.17 -3.98 16.53
C LYS A 43 -0.28 -3.72 16.09
N PRO A 44 -0.96 -2.68 16.61
CA PRO A 44 -2.28 -2.34 16.11
C PRO A 44 -2.15 -2.07 14.63
N LYS A 45 -2.94 -2.75 13.80
CA LYS A 45 -3.07 -2.42 12.38
C LYS A 45 -3.61 -1.00 12.33
N LYS A 46 -2.72 -0.01 12.22
CA LYS A 46 -3.14 1.37 11.98
C LYS A 46 -3.85 1.33 10.63
N PRO A 47 -5.12 1.75 10.54
CA PRO A 47 -5.75 1.91 9.24
C PRO A 47 -4.83 2.80 8.39
N PHE A 48 -4.68 2.44 7.13
CA PHE A 48 -3.95 3.27 6.18
C PHE A 48 -4.52 4.68 6.24
N LYS A 49 -3.67 5.66 6.54
CA LYS A 49 -4.02 7.08 6.46
C LYS A 49 -3.27 7.65 5.27
N LEU A 50 -4.01 8.08 4.26
CA LEU A 50 -3.44 8.86 3.17
C LEU A 50 -2.83 10.13 3.76
N LYS A 51 -1.58 10.44 3.38
CA LYS A 51 -0.97 11.72 3.76
C LYS A 51 -1.84 12.84 3.20
N ASP A 52 -1.98 13.92 3.96
CA ASP A 52 -2.64 15.12 3.46
C ASP A 52 -1.90 15.60 2.20
N GLY A 53 -2.57 15.45 1.06
CA GLY A 53 -2.07 15.81 -0.26
C GLY A 53 -2.59 17.17 -0.73
N SER A 54 -3.20 17.95 0.16
CA SER A 54 -3.65 19.29 -0.17
C SER A 54 -2.46 20.19 -0.53
N TYR A 55 -2.62 20.92 -1.62
CA TYR A 55 -1.72 22.02 -1.98
C TYR A 55 -2.28 23.32 -1.41
N ARG A 56 -1.40 24.19 -0.89
CA ARG A 56 -1.80 25.44 -0.20
C ARG A 56 -2.73 26.27 -1.10
N GLY A 57 -3.90 26.67 -0.60
CA GLY A 57 -4.92 27.44 -1.33
C GLY A 57 -6.35 26.90 -1.13
N GLN A 58 -7.34 27.45 -1.84
CA GLN A 58 -8.75 26.99 -1.82
C GLN A 58 -9.05 25.84 -2.80
N GLY A 59 -8.05 25.00 -3.15
CA GLY A 59 -8.21 23.96 -4.16
C GLY A 59 -8.52 24.52 -5.56
N MET A 60 -8.97 23.65 -6.49
CA MET A 60 -9.51 24.12 -7.77
C MET A 60 -10.81 24.88 -7.52
N VAL A 61 -10.81 26.17 -7.83
CA VAL A 61 -11.92 27.12 -7.58
C VAL A 61 -13.00 27.06 -8.67
N LYS A 62 -12.79 26.27 -9.74
CA LYS A 62 -13.74 26.15 -10.86
C LYS A 62 -14.42 24.78 -10.81
N ASP A 63 -15.74 24.81 -10.71
CA ASP A 63 -16.59 23.64 -10.92
C ASP A 63 -16.64 23.36 -12.42
N PHE A 64 -15.98 22.28 -12.85
CA PHE A 64 -16.11 21.77 -14.21
C PHE A 64 -17.16 20.67 -14.24
N THR A 65 -17.97 20.65 -15.29
CA THR A 65 -18.71 19.44 -15.65
C THR A 65 -17.73 18.38 -16.16
N TRP A 66 -18.09 17.10 -16.03
CA TRP A 66 -17.24 16.00 -16.49
C TRP A 66 -16.82 16.10 -17.97
N PRO A 67 -17.70 16.50 -18.92
CA PRO A 67 -17.30 16.72 -20.31
C PRO A 67 -16.22 17.80 -20.48
N GLU A 68 -16.40 18.97 -19.86
CA GLU A 68 -15.43 20.07 -19.93
C GLU A 68 -14.06 19.68 -19.37
N LEU A 69 -14.05 19.00 -18.21
CA LEU A 69 -12.81 18.53 -17.59
C LEU A 69 -12.11 17.49 -18.48
N ARG A 70 -12.88 16.60 -19.11
CA ARG A 70 -12.34 15.60 -20.04
C ARG A 70 -11.71 16.28 -21.26
N ASP A 71 -12.36 17.28 -21.82
CA ASP A 71 -11.85 18.02 -22.98
C ASP A 71 -10.55 18.76 -22.64
N ILE A 72 -10.43 19.36 -21.44
CA ILE A 72 -9.19 19.96 -20.94
C ILE A 72 -8.06 18.93 -20.81
N ILE A 73 -8.34 17.76 -20.20
CA ILE A 73 -7.33 16.72 -19.98
C ILE A 73 -6.80 16.17 -21.31
N TYR A 74 -7.65 16.09 -22.33
CA TYR A 74 -7.32 15.50 -23.64
C TYR A 74 -7.14 16.54 -24.76
N GLU A 75 -6.96 17.81 -24.43
CA GLU A 75 -6.69 18.86 -25.41
C GLU A 75 -5.44 18.48 -26.23
N GLY A 76 -5.54 18.54 -27.56
CA GLY A 76 -4.48 18.13 -28.49
C GLY A 76 -4.25 16.62 -28.62
N HIS A 77 -4.98 15.79 -27.87
CA HIS A 77 -4.87 14.32 -27.87
C HIS A 77 -6.19 13.61 -28.23
N GLY A 78 -7.11 14.33 -28.88
CA GLY A 78 -8.41 13.83 -29.33
C GLY A 78 -9.62 14.29 -28.51
N GLY A 79 -9.43 15.20 -27.55
CA GLY A 79 -10.51 15.93 -26.87
C GLY A 79 -11.18 16.95 -27.79
N ASN A 80 -12.46 17.25 -27.56
CA ASN A 80 -13.16 18.26 -28.33
C ASN A 80 -12.68 19.66 -27.87
N PRO A 81 -12.61 20.68 -28.75
CA PRO A 81 -12.25 22.02 -28.31
C PRO A 81 -13.31 22.54 -27.34
N LEU A 82 -12.88 23.12 -26.21
CA LEU A 82 -13.78 23.84 -25.32
C LEU A 82 -14.50 24.94 -26.12
N PRO A 83 -15.84 25.13 -25.94
CA PRO A 83 -16.50 26.31 -26.46
C PRO A 83 -15.85 27.57 -25.85
N PRO A 84 -15.65 28.65 -26.61
CA PRO A 84 -15.15 29.90 -26.05
C PRO A 84 -16.10 30.37 -24.95
N ASP A 85 -15.54 30.75 -23.79
CA ASP A 85 -16.28 31.22 -22.61
C ASP A 85 -17.35 32.24 -23.06
N GLY A 86 -18.60 31.81 -23.05
CA GLY A 86 -19.75 32.59 -23.50
C GLY A 86 -20.70 32.82 -22.33
N ASP A 87 -20.40 33.81 -21.49
CA ASP A 87 -21.43 34.60 -20.82
C ASP A 87 -20.91 36.01 -20.48
N ASP A 88 -20.73 36.84 -21.51
CA ASP A 88 -21.05 38.27 -21.41
C ASP A 88 -22.57 38.38 -21.55
N ARG A 89 -23.29 38.31 -20.43
CA ARG A 89 -24.64 38.86 -20.31
C ARG A 89 -24.69 39.74 -19.07
N GLY A 90 -24.94 41.02 -19.32
CA GLY A 90 -25.18 42.05 -18.32
C GLY A 90 -26.55 41.95 -17.65
#